data_AF-A0A965JND3-F1
#
_entry.id   AF-A0A965JND3-F1
#
_cell.length_a   1.000
_cell.length_b   1.000
_cell.length_c   1.000
_cell.angle_alpha   90.00
_cell.angle_beta   90.00
_cell.angle_gamma   90.00
#
_symmetry.space_group_name_H-M   'P 1'
#
loop_
_entity.id
_entity.type
_entity.pdbx_description
1 polymer ?
#
loop_
_entity_poly.entity_id
_entity_poly.type
_entity_poly.pdbx_seq_one_letter_code
_entity_poly.pdbx_strand_id
1 'polypeptide(L)'
;MIKIKYCLLLLIFAVSFLAKADLRPSYLKVSLSASKTKFTTTELVQINVTLTNGDDKSHSILVPGRQYQGMKLIYFSWYKVDEKNFYTEVHRDSRIISMDTSVKGYIHFNRLDSNESTTIPFFFNDTKNAQKHINSNYEIPKLPPGNYKIIAWYYPWDEEHAKYAFNKYDWEGQDENPDKNPELLDLSESGTQSTYFDVEILEQAEIDTPNFTNSCEKACKLCRTIEHENWKRTKGIIRRDSKDYEENNLGKNTKGTWQKAHRNIAFLGDNPDAILASLPAFLSREIIFQNKNGIHYFGLTWQLGKISRVGSRINTVLYMIGIKRIRIKDSNVNYSKLKYLRRIGI
;
A
#
# COMPACT_ATOMS: atom_id res chain seq x y z
N MET A 1 1.41 60.04 23.21
CA MET A 1 2.00 59.07 22.24
C MET A 1 2.97 58.05 22.84
N ILE A 2 3.60 58.30 24.01
CA ILE A 2 4.60 57.38 24.58
C ILE A 2 3.98 56.09 25.17
N LYS A 3 2.79 56.16 25.81
CA LYS A 3 2.11 54.97 26.41
C LYS A 3 1.68 53.90 25.39
N ILE A 4 1.31 54.30 24.17
CA ILE A 4 0.90 53.36 23.10
C ILE A 4 2.10 52.54 22.62
N LYS A 5 3.31 53.13 22.59
CA LYS A 5 4.54 52.43 22.19
C LYS A 5 4.90 51.31 23.17
N TYR A 6 4.76 51.54 24.48
CA TYR A 6 5.05 50.52 25.49
C TYR A 6 4.03 49.38 25.49
N CYS A 7 2.73 49.67 25.32
CA CYS A 7 1.73 48.61 25.18
C CYS A 7 1.97 47.74 23.93
N LEU A 8 2.34 48.34 22.80
CA LEU A 8 2.64 47.59 21.57
C LEU A 8 3.86 46.68 21.74
N LEU A 9 4.91 47.19 22.40
CA LEU A 9 6.12 46.40 22.72
C LEU A 9 5.80 45.24 23.66
N LEU A 10 4.98 45.47 24.69
CA LEU A 10 4.55 44.43 25.64
C LEU A 10 3.69 43.37 24.96
N LEU A 11 2.88 43.76 23.97
CA LEU A 11 2.06 42.86 23.16
C LEU A 11 2.92 42.03 22.19
N ILE A 12 3.93 42.63 21.54
CA ILE A 12 4.90 41.90 20.70
C ILE A 12 5.69 40.89 21.55
N PHE A 13 6.13 41.28 22.76
CA PHE A 13 6.80 40.37 23.69
C PHE A 13 5.87 39.25 24.18
N ALA A 14 4.62 39.55 24.51
CA ALA A 14 3.63 38.54 24.93
C ALA A 14 3.29 37.55 23.80
N VAL A 15 3.21 38.02 22.55
CA VAL A 15 3.00 37.18 21.37
C VAL A 15 4.25 36.34 21.05
N SER A 16 5.44 36.81 21.40
CA SER A 16 6.69 36.04 21.25
C SER A 16 6.73 34.80 22.14
N PHE A 17 6.07 34.82 23.32
CA PHE A 17 5.91 33.60 24.15
C PHE A 17 4.94 32.58 23.54
N LEU A 18 4.15 32.99 22.54
CA LEU A 18 3.29 32.13 21.72
C LEU A 18 3.93 31.78 20.37
N ALA A 19 5.15 32.28 20.10
CA ALA A 19 5.88 31.96 18.89
C ALA A 19 6.19 30.45 18.89
N LYS A 20 5.46 29.72 18.06
CA LYS A 20 5.82 28.35 17.70
C LYS A 20 6.89 28.44 16.62
N ALA A 21 7.79 27.47 16.60
CA ALA A 21 8.64 27.27 15.43
C ALA A 21 7.73 27.17 14.19
N ASP A 22 8.05 27.95 13.16
CA ASP A 22 7.33 27.94 11.88
C ASP A 22 7.72 26.68 11.10
N LEU A 23 7.34 25.53 11.64
CA LEU A 23 7.59 24.23 11.04
C LEU A 23 6.51 24.00 9.99
N ARG A 24 6.97 23.74 8.76
CA ARG A 24 6.07 23.39 7.67
C ARG A 24 5.31 22.10 8.04
N PRO A 25 3.97 22.10 7.95
CA PRO A 25 3.18 20.94 8.34
C PRO A 25 3.46 19.74 7.43
N SER A 26 3.70 18.57 8.02
CA SER A 26 3.72 17.29 7.30
C SER A 26 2.29 16.78 7.18
N TYR A 27 1.74 16.85 5.97
CA TYR A 27 0.39 16.39 5.70
C TYR A 27 0.31 14.87 5.54
N LEU A 28 1.40 14.19 5.16
CA LEU A 28 1.43 12.73 5.15
C LEU A 28 1.67 12.18 6.57
N LYS A 29 0.69 11.44 7.10
CA LYS A 29 0.82 10.73 8.39
C LYS A 29 1.09 9.26 8.14
N VAL A 30 2.07 8.70 8.83
CA VAL A 30 2.39 7.26 8.80
C VAL A 30 2.05 6.67 10.17
N SER A 31 1.36 5.54 10.19
CA SER A 31 1.05 4.82 11.42
C SER A 31 1.27 3.33 11.28
N LEU A 32 1.58 2.69 12.40
CA LEU A 32 1.84 1.26 12.49
C LEU A 32 0.74 0.58 13.29
N SER A 33 0.37 -0.61 12.85
CA SER A 33 -0.48 -1.52 13.62
C SER A 33 -0.12 -2.96 13.31
N ALA A 34 -0.34 -3.86 14.25
CA ALA A 34 -0.23 -5.30 14.02
C ALA A 34 -1.31 -6.02 14.81
N SER A 35 -1.63 -7.25 14.42
CA SER A 35 -2.59 -8.09 15.16
C SER A 35 -2.05 -8.54 16.52
N LYS A 36 -0.73 -8.51 16.70
CA LYS A 36 -0.04 -8.84 17.96
C LYS A 36 1.18 -7.95 18.17
N THR A 37 1.48 -7.70 19.44
CA THR A 37 2.64 -6.91 19.90
C THR A 37 3.73 -7.77 20.53
N LYS A 38 3.49 -9.07 20.72
CA LYS A 38 4.46 -10.02 21.27
C LYS A 38 4.77 -11.09 20.24
N PHE A 39 6.04 -11.30 19.94
CA PHE A 39 6.43 -12.32 18.97
C PHE A 39 7.85 -12.84 19.13
N THR A 40 8.13 -14.00 18.53
CA THR A 40 9.50 -14.54 18.41
C THR A 40 10.21 -14.01 17.17
N THR A 41 11.53 -14.11 17.14
CA THR A 41 12.34 -13.69 15.98
C THR A 41 12.19 -14.62 14.77
N THR A 42 11.60 -15.80 14.93
CA THR A 42 11.46 -16.82 13.87
C THR A 42 10.08 -16.88 13.24
N GLU A 43 9.08 -16.31 13.89
CA GLU A 43 7.71 -16.45 13.41
C GLU A 43 7.33 -15.43 12.35
N LEU A 44 6.31 -15.77 11.57
CA LEU A 44 5.72 -14.89 10.58
C LEU A 44 4.87 -13.82 11.27
N VAL A 45 5.21 -12.54 11.07
CA VAL A 45 4.48 -11.41 11.68
C VAL A 45 3.99 -10.46 10.60
N GLN A 46 2.72 -10.06 10.69
CA GLN A 46 2.16 -9.04 9.82
C GLN A 46 2.16 -7.69 10.56
N ILE A 47 2.89 -6.71 10.01
CA ILE A 47 2.84 -5.30 10.42
C ILE A 47 2.14 -4.52 9.31
N ASN A 48 1.10 -3.80 9.65
CA ASN A 48 0.36 -2.93 8.74
C ASN A 48 0.89 -1.51 8.86
N VAL A 49 1.32 -0.93 7.75
CA VAL A 49 1.66 0.48 7.64
C VAL A 49 0.50 1.21 6.99
N THR A 50 -0.06 2.21 7.68
CA THR A 50 -1.14 3.04 7.16
C THR A 50 -0.60 4.42 6.82
N LEU A 51 -0.81 4.85 5.58
CA LEU A 51 -0.48 6.17 5.07
C LEU A 51 -1.78 6.97 4.98
N THR A 52 -1.86 8.11 5.67
CA THR A 52 -3.05 8.96 5.73
C THR A 52 -2.74 10.33 5.18
N ASN A 53 -3.59 10.82 4.28
CA ASN A 53 -3.55 12.19 3.80
C ASN A 53 -4.21 13.11 4.84
N GLY A 54 -3.41 13.86 5.58
CA GLY A 54 -3.87 14.83 6.57
C GLY A 54 -4.19 16.22 6.00
N ASP A 55 -4.08 16.43 4.68
CA ASP A 55 -4.46 17.69 4.04
C ASP A 55 -5.97 17.75 3.78
N ASP A 56 -6.47 18.96 3.47
CA ASP A 56 -7.87 19.21 3.11
C ASP A 56 -8.19 18.87 1.64
N LYS A 57 -7.16 18.65 0.83
CA LYS A 57 -7.25 18.29 -0.60
C LYS A 57 -6.84 16.85 -0.86
N SER A 58 -7.26 16.33 -2.01
CA SER A 58 -6.83 15.01 -2.46
C SER A 58 -5.42 15.06 -3.06
N HIS A 59 -4.54 14.19 -2.60
CA HIS A 59 -3.15 14.11 -3.06
C HIS A 59 -2.77 12.70 -3.49
N SER A 60 -1.83 12.62 -4.42
CA SER A 60 -1.25 11.34 -4.85
C SER A 60 -0.02 11.00 -4.02
N ILE A 61 0.11 9.73 -3.65
CA ILE A 61 1.26 9.16 -2.95
C ILE A 61 1.80 7.94 -3.69
N LEU A 62 3.07 7.62 -3.43
CA LEU A 62 3.70 6.39 -3.93
C LEU A 62 3.55 5.26 -2.92
N VAL A 63 3.18 4.08 -3.40
CA VAL A 63 3.01 2.87 -2.61
C VAL A 63 3.94 1.77 -3.14
N PRO A 64 4.59 0.98 -2.24
CA PRO A 64 5.40 -0.16 -2.65
C PRO A 64 4.63 -1.09 -3.60
N GLY A 65 5.27 -1.42 -4.72
CA GLY A 65 4.76 -2.41 -5.66
C GLY A 65 5.81 -3.48 -5.97
N ARG A 66 5.69 -4.19 -7.08
CA ARG A 66 6.58 -5.32 -7.43
C ARG A 66 7.89 -4.86 -8.07
N GLN A 67 8.64 -4.02 -7.39
CA GLN A 67 9.94 -3.59 -7.88
C GLN A 67 10.96 -4.73 -7.76
N TYR A 68 11.83 -4.88 -8.75
CA TYR A 68 12.86 -5.93 -8.74
C TYR A 68 14.24 -5.42 -8.32
N GLN A 69 14.45 -4.10 -8.37
CA GLN A 69 15.67 -3.40 -8.02
C GLN A 69 15.33 -2.00 -7.51
N GLY A 70 16.32 -1.32 -6.91
CA GLY A 70 16.17 0.04 -6.39
C GLY A 70 16.13 0.05 -4.86
N MET A 71 15.52 1.10 -4.30
CA MET A 71 15.41 1.30 -2.86
C MET A 71 13.95 1.12 -2.42
N LYS A 72 13.75 0.51 -1.26
CA LYS A 72 12.46 0.38 -0.62
C LYS A 72 11.94 1.77 -0.25
N LEU A 73 10.70 2.04 -0.67
CA LEU A 73 9.93 3.22 -0.26
C LEU A 73 9.68 3.28 1.25
N ILE A 74 9.51 2.11 1.87
CA ILE A 74 9.28 1.97 3.31
C ILE A 74 10.36 1.06 3.89
N TYR A 75 10.92 1.38 5.04
CA TYR A 75 11.85 0.50 5.77
C TYR A 75 11.67 0.68 7.28
N PHE A 76 12.13 -0.28 8.08
CA PHE A 76 11.91 -0.26 9.52
C PHE A 76 13.21 -0.07 10.29
N SER A 77 13.11 0.68 11.38
CA SER A 77 14.14 0.83 12.40
C SER A 77 13.63 0.31 13.73
N TRP A 78 14.51 -0.33 14.49
CA TRP A 78 14.24 -0.92 15.79
C TRP A 78 15.02 -0.18 16.85
N TYR A 79 14.34 0.18 17.92
CA TYR A 79 14.90 0.95 19.03
C TYR A 79 14.74 0.19 20.33
N LYS A 80 15.77 0.27 21.17
CA LYS A 80 15.69 -0.04 22.59
C LYS A 80 15.55 1.27 23.35
N VAL A 81 14.60 1.32 24.28
CA VAL A 81 14.37 2.48 25.13
C VAL A 81 14.84 2.17 26.53
N ASP A 82 15.66 3.05 27.09
CA ASP A 82 16.13 2.93 28.47
C ASP A 82 15.15 3.59 29.47
N GLU A 83 15.44 3.45 30.76
CA GLU A 83 14.63 4.03 31.86
C GLU A 83 14.58 5.58 31.83
N LYS A 84 15.49 6.23 31.09
CA LYS A 84 15.56 7.69 30.93
C LYS A 84 14.86 8.18 29.66
N ASN A 85 14.11 7.32 28.97
CA ASN A 85 13.50 7.60 27.67
C ASN A 85 14.52 7.95 26.58
N PHE A 86 15.75 7.43 26.67
CA PHE A 86 16.73 7.52 25.59
C PHE A 86 16.50 6.38 24.58
N TYR A 87 16.38 6.74 23.31
CA TYR A 87 16.09 5.82 22.22
C TYR A 87 17.40 5.47 21.51
N THR A 88 17.81 4.21 21.61
CA THR A 88 19.00 3.69 20.91
C THR A 88 18.56 2.82 19.75
N GLU A 89 18.95 3.19 18.52
CA GLU A 89 18.71 2.34 17.35
C GLU A 89 19.59 1.09 17.44
N VAL A 90 18.95 -0.09 17.49
CA VAL A 90 19.62 -1.39 17.60
C VAL A 90 19.68 -2.12 16.27
N HIS A 91 18.80 -1.78 15.33
CA HIS A 91 18.76 -2.37 14.00
C HIS A 91 18.04 -1.45 13.00
N ARG A 92 18.49 -1.44 11.75
CA ARG A 92 17.83 -0.77 10.63
C ARG A 92 17.78 -1.72 9.45
N ASP A 93 16.61 -1.89 8.87
CA ASP A 93 16.46 -2.74 7.70
C ASP A 93 17.17 -2.15 6.48
N SER A 94 17.78 -3.03 5.69
CA SER A 94 18.34 -2.64 4.40
C SER A 94 17.23 -2.12 3.50
N ARG A 95 17.50 -0.95 2.92
CA ARG A 95 16.64 -0.31 1.91
C ARG A 95 16.82 -0.95 0.53
N ILE A 96 17.89 -1.70 0.29
CA ILE A 96 18.18 -2.23 -1.05
C ILE A 96 17.18 -3.35 -1.38
N ILE A 97 16.60 -3.27 -2.57
CA ILE A 97 15.74 -4.32 -3.12
C ILE A 97 16.60 -5.29 -3.93
N SER A 98 16.59 -6.56 -3.51
CA SER A 98 17.16 -7.67 -4.27
C SER A 98 16.07 -8.72 -4.49
N MET A 99 15.44 -8.70 -5.67
CA MET A 99 14.30 -9.55 -6.00
C MET A 99 14.47 -10.22 -7.37
N ASP A 100 13.69 -11.28 -7.60
CA ASP A 100 13.66 -12.00 -8.87
C ASP A 100 13.19 -11.07 -10.01
N THR A 101 14.03 -10.96 -11.05
CA THR A 101 13.82 -10.08 -12.21
C THR A 101 12.92 -10.69 -13.28
N SER A 102 12.43 -11.92 -13.08
CA SER A 102 11.60 -12.63 -14.06
C SER A 102 10.25 -11.95 -14.33
N VAL A 103 9.81 -11.05 -13.45
CA VAL A 103 8.59 -10.27 -13.59
C VAL A 103 8.92 -8.78 -13.49
N LYS A 104 8.66 -8.03 -14.56
CA LYS A 104 8.71 -6.57 -14.48
C LYS A 104 7.63 -6.10 -13.51
N GLY A 105 7.99 -5.29 -12.52
CA GLY A 105 7.00 -4.57 -11.75
C GLY A 105 7.36 -3.13 -11.51
N TYR A 106 6.42 -2.48 -10.83
CA TYR A 106 6.24 -1.04 -10.83
C TYR A 106 5.83 -0.62 -9.42
N ILE A 107 6.11 0.62 -9.06
CA ILE A 107 5.44 1.28 -7.94
C ILE A 107 3.97 1.54 -8.27
N HIS A 108 3.16 1.71 -7.24
CA HIS A 108 1.77 2.10 -7.39
C HIS A 108 1.59 3.58 -7.02
N PHE A 109 0.70 4.24 -7.75
CA PHE A 109 0.20 5.57 -7.40
C PHE A 109 -1.19 5.40 -6.80
N ASN A 110 -1.37 5.93 -5.59
CA ASN A 110 -2.68 6.01 -4.95
C ASN A 110 -3.01 7.48 -4.71
N ARG A 111 -4.20 7.91 -5.13
CA ARG A 111 -4.77 9.23 -4.83
C ARG A 111 -5.67 9.09 -3.61
N LEU A 112 -5.29 9.77 -2.54
CA LEU A 112 -6.02 9.79 -1.28
C LEU A 112 -6.79 11.10 -1.17
N ASP A 113 -8.10 11.03 -0.97
CA ASP A 113 -8.93 12.16 -0.56
C ASP A 113 -8.52 12.68 0.83
N SER A 114 -9.09 13.82 1.24
CA SER A 114 -8.82 14.39 2.57
C SER A 114 -9.16 13.39 3.67
N ASN A 115 -8.20 13.16 4.57
CA ASN A 115 -8.26 12.17 5.65
C ASN A 115 -8.42 10.71 5.20
N GLU A 116 -8.33 10.42 3.89
CA GLU A 116 -8.32 9.06 3.38
C GLU A 116 -6.99 8.39 3.72
N SER A 117 -7.04 7.07 3.90
CA SER A 117 -5.89 6.25 4.26
C SER A 117 -5.80 5.01 3.40
N THR A 118 -4.59 4.63 3.06
CA THR A 118 -4.29 3.31 2.49
C THR A 118 -3.44 2.51 3.48
N THR A 119 -3.72 1.22 3.62
CA THR A 119 -2.99 0.32 4.53
C THR A 119 -2.27 -0.74 3.73
N ILE A 120 -0.98 -0.90 3.98
CA ILE A 120 -0.11 -1.85 3.29
C ILE A 120 0.40 -2.87 4.31
N PRO A 121 0.17 -4.18 4.10
CA PRO A 121 0.70 -5.21 4.98
C PRO A 121 2.17 -5.51 4.65
N PHE A 122 2.99 -5.65 5.67
CA PHE A 122 4.36 -6.11 5.63
C PHE A 122 4.46 -7.43 6.38
N PHE A 123 4.95 -8.47 5.71
CA PHE A 123 5.05 -9.82 6.28
C PHE A 123 6.51 -10.12 6.61
N PHE A 124 6.86 -9.98 7.87
CA PHE A 124 8.18 -10.28 8.38
C PHE A 124 8.38 -11.79 8.44
N ASN A 125 9.57 -12.26 8.07
CA ASN A 125 9.97 -13.67 8.01
C ASN A 125 9.19 -14.53 7.00
N ASP A 126 8.57 -13.94 5.97
CA ASP A 126 7.98 -14.70 4.86
C ASP A 126 9.05 -15.16 3.85
N THR A 127 9.91 -16.06 4.31
CA THR A 127 11.06 -16.59 3.55
C THR A 127 10.66 -17.25 2.23
N LYS A 128 9.43 -17.80 2.12
CA LYS A 128 8.93 -18.43 0.89
C LYS A 128 8.71 -17.42 -0.24
N ASN A 129 8.37 -16.18 0.09
CA ASN A 129 8.04 -15.15 -0.88
C ASN A 129 9.01 -13.95 -0.87
N ALA A 130 9.97 -13.89 0.07
CA ALA A 130 10.89 -12.77 0.26
C ALA A 130 11.58 -12.28 -1.04
N GLN A 131 12.04 -13.20 -1.91
CA GLN A 131 12.68 -12.84 -3.19
C GLN A 131 11.70 -12.39 -4.27
N LYS A 132 10.39 -12.58 -4.07
CA LYS A 132 9.34 -12.34 -5.09
C LYS A 132 8.45 -11.15 -4.75
N HIS A 133 8.39 -10.75 -3.48
CA HIS A 133 7.56 -9.63 -3.02
C HIS A 133 8.33 -8.73 -2.03
N ILE A 134 8.32 -7.42 -2.29
CA ILE A 134 9.06 -6.43 -1.49
C ILE A 134 8.54 -6.38 -0.05
N ASN A 135 7.23 -6.52 0.15
CA ASN A 135 6.57 -6.49 1.45
C ASN A 135 6.90 -7.71 2.33
N SER A 136 7.29 -8.84 1.73
CA SER A 136 7.75 -10.04 2.44
C SER A 136 9.26 -10.05 2.68
N ASN A 137 9.99 -9.08 2.12
CA ASN A 137 11.44 -9.04 2.15
C ASN A 137 11.99 -8.33 3.40
N TYR A 138 11.44 -8.70 4.56
CA TYR A 138 11.84 -8.21 5.87
C TYR A 138 12.04 -9.41 6.80
N GLU A 139 13.12 -9.35 7.57
CA GLU A 139 13.42 -10.34 8.60
C GLU A 139 13.34 -9.64 9.96
N ILE A 140 12.85 -10.35 10.96
CA ILE A 140 12.93 -9.85 12.33
C ILE A 140 14.40 -9.94 12.76
N PRO A 141 15.03 -8.84 13.21
CA PRO A 141 16.42 -8.89 13.63
C PRO A 141 16.59 -9.85 14.81
N LYS A 142 17.73 -10.54 14.87
CA LYS A 142 18.09 -11.50 15.92
C LYS A 142 18.48 -10.78 17.22
N LEU A 143 17.53 -10.04 17.77
CA LEU A 143 17.67 -9.31 19.02
C LEU A 143 17.36 -10.23 20.20
N PRO A 144 17.98 -10.00 21.38
CA PRO A 144 17.64 -10.75 22.59
C PRO A 144 16.21 -10.45 23.03
N PRO A 145 15.58 -11.35 23.82
CA PRO A 145 14.26 -11.12 24.38
C PRO A 145 14.18 -9.78 25.14
N GLY A 146 13.06 -9.08 25.01
CA GLY A 146 12.85 -7.79 25.66
C GLY A 146 11.92 -6.85 24.90
N ASN A 147 11.76 -5.64 25.44
CA ASN A 147 10.89 -4.61 24.86
C ASN A 147 11.65 -3.73 23.87
N TYR A 148 11.05 -3.51 22.71
CA TYR A 148 11.56 -2.72 21.61
C TYR A 148 10.46 -1.82 21.04
N LYS A 149 10.87 -0.78 20.35
CA LYS A 149 9.98 0.07 19.56
C LYS A 149 10.37 0.02 18.09
N ILE A 150 9.38 -0.12 17.23
CA ILE A 150 9.56 -0.12 15.77
C ILE A 150 9.09 1.23 15.23
N ILE A 151 9.83 1.78 14.28
CA ILE A 151 9.41 2.91 13.43
C ILE A 151 9.46 2.46 11.97
N ALA A 152 8.45 2.82 11.19
CA ALA A 152 8.50 2.78 9.74
C ALA A 152 8.88 4.15 9.18
N TRP A 153 9.87 4.15 8.32
CA TRP A 153 10.29 5.31 7.55
C TRP A 153 9.65 5.24 6.17
N TYR A 154 9.08 6.35 5.70
CA TYR A 154 8.60 6.54 4.34
C TYR A 154 9.55 7.50 3.61
N TYR A 155 10.30 6.97 2.65
CA TYR A 155 11.34 7.70 1.92
C TYR A 155 11.19 7.48 0.41
N PRO A 156 10.45 8.36 -0.29
CA PRO A 156 10.15 8.17 -1.70
C PRO A 156 11.23 8.70 -2.65
N TRP A 157 12.21 9.47 -2.18
CA TRP A 157 13.09 10.28 -3.05
C TRP A 157 14.02 9.48 -3.96
N ASP A 158 14.28 8.22 -3.64
CA ASP A 158 15.05 7.32 -4.51
C ASP A 158 14.23 6.77 -5.70
N GLU A 159 12.92 6.98 -5.71
CA GLU A 159 12.06 6.63 -6.83
C GLU A 159 11.92 7.78 -7.82
N GLU A 160 12.24 7.53 -9.10
CA GLU A 160 12.18 8.53 -10.18
C GLU A 160 10.82 9.25 -10.26
N HIS A 161 9.76 8.54 -9.92
CA HIS A 161 8.39 9.02 -10.01
C HIS A 161 7.96 9.90 -8.83
N ALA A 162 8.78 10.05 -7.78
CA ALA A 162 8.44 10.83 -6.58
C ALA A 162 8.16 12.31 -6.90
N LYS A 163 8.86 12.85 -7.90
CA LYS A 163 8.66 14.21 -8.42
C LYS A 163 7.24 14.49 -8.96
N TYR A 164 6.45 13.44 -9.25
CA TYR A 164 5.06 13.57 -9.71
C TYR A 164 4.03 13.44 -8.58
N ALA A 165 4.47 13.17 -7.35
CA ALA A 165 3.61 13.03 -6.19
C ALA A 165 3.89 14.10 -5.11
N PHE A 166 5.14 14.56 -5.01
CA PHE A 166 5.59 15.38 -3.90
C PHE A 166 6.28 16.68 -4.31
N ASN A 167 6.03 17.75 -3.56
CA ASN A 167 6.88 18.93 -3.51
C ASN A 167 7.93 18.70 -2.41
N LYS A 168 9.21 18.69 -2.78
CA LYS A 168 10.31 18.51 -1.84
C LYS A 168 10.70 19.84 -1.20
N TYR A 169 10.83 19.83 0.12
CA TYR A 169 11.39 20.94 0.89
C TYR A 169 12.54 20.45 1.79
N ASP A 170 13.51 21.32 2.06
CA ASP A 170 14.69 21.00 2.88
C ASP A 170 14.41 21.06 4.39
N TRP A 171 15.44 20.79 5.21
CA TRP A 171 15.33 20.88 6.67
C TRP A 171 15.06 22.30 7.20
N GLU A 172 15.35 23.35 6.44
CA GLU A 172 15.02 24.74 6.76
C GLU A 172 13.59 25.12 6.33
N GLY A 173 12.91 24.25 5.58
CA GLY A 173 11.57 24.47 5.06
C GLY A 173 11.54 25.19 3.70
N GLN A 174 12.70 25.42 3.08
CA GLN A 174 12.82 26.06 1.78
C GLN A 174 12.44 25.08 0.66
N ASP A 175 11.71 25.59 -0.34
CA ASP A 175 11.32 24.79 -1.49
C ASP A 175 12.51 24.57 -2.43
N GLU A 176 12.74 23.32 -2.83
CA GLU A 176 13.77 22.99 -3.82
C GLU A 176 13.34 23.40 -5.24
N ASN A 177 12.02 23.56 -5.47
CA ASN A 177 11.43 24.08 -6.70
C ASN A 177 10.61 25.34 -6.42
N PRO A 178 11.01 26.53 -6.93
CA PRO A 178 10.27 27.78 -6.71
C PRO A 178 8.88 27.78 -7.35
N ASP A 179 8.67 27.01 -8.41
CA ASP A 179 7.37 26.84 -9.07
C ASP A 179 6.63 25.64 -8.44
N LYS A 180 6.18 25.83 -7.20
CA LYS A 180 5.45 24.82 -6.43
C LYS A 180 4.17 24.38 -7.17
N ASN A 181 3.98 23.07 -7.29
CA ASN A 181 2.73 22.54 -7.83
C ASN A 181 1.72 22.31 -6.69
N PRO A 182 0.59 23.05 -6.63
CA PRO A 182 -0.39 22.93 -5.56
C PRO A 182 -1.15 21.60 -5.55
N GLU A 183 -1.02 20.79 -6.61
CA GLU A 183 -1.62 19.44 -6.68
C GLU A 183 -0.77 18.39 -5.96
N LEU A 184 0.53 18.67 -5.73
CA LEU A 184 1.47 17.75 -5.10
C LEU A 184 1.50 17.95 -3.58
N LEU A 185 1.78 16.86 -2.86
CA LEU A 185 1.86 16.88 -1.41
C LEU A 185 3.24 17.37 -0.96
N ASP A 186 3.30 18.27 0.02
CA ASP A 186 4.58 18.68 0.59
C ASP A 186 5.20 17.54 1.43
N LEU A 187 6.46 17.21 1.15
CA LEU A 187 7.22 16.22 1.91
C LEU A 187 8.67 16.68 2.12
N SER A 188 9.20 16.46 3.32
CA SER A 188 10.57 16.82 3.67
C SER A 188 11.58 15.93 2.93
N GLU A 189 12.76 16.47 2.64
CA GLU A 189 13.90 15.72 2.09
C GLU A 189 14.30 14.49 2.93
N SER A 190 14.04 14.50 4.24
CA SER A 190 14.27 13.34 5.11
C SER A 190 13.18 12.27 5.01
N GLY A 191 12.11 12.53 4.25
CA GLY A 191 10.90 11.73 4.22
C GLY A 191 10.01 12.00 5.43
N THR A 192 9.19 11.01 5.79
CA THR A 192 8.37 11.05 7.02
C THR A 192 8.47 9.72 7.75
N GLN A 193 8.12 9.71 9.03
CA GLN A 193 8.23 8.53 9.89
C GLN A 193 6.92 8.24 10.61
N SER A 194 6.74 6.99 10.99
CA SER A 194 5.58 6.57 11.74
C SER A 194 5.65 6.95 13.21
N THR A 195 4.50 6.86 13.89
CA THR A 195 4.49 6.70 15.35
C THR A 195 5.24 5.43 15.76
N TYR A 196 5.73 5.40 17.00
CA TYR A 196 6.33 4.20 17.58
C TYR A 196 5.30 3.08 17.72
N PHE A 197 5.72 1.86 17.41
CA PHE A 197 4.98 0.64 17.68
C PHE A 197 5.72 -0.20 18.72
N ASP A 198 5.08 -0.43 19.86
CA ASP A 198 5.63 -1.20 20.97
C ASP A 198 5.59 -2.71 20.68
N VAL A 199 6.74 -3.36 20.85
CA VAL A 199 6.93 -4.79 20.61
C VAL A 199 7.71 -5.44 21.74
N GLU A 200 7.30 -6.65 22.11
CA GLU A 200 8.03 -7.53 23.02
C GLU A 200 8.53 -8.76 22.26
N ILE A 201 9.85 -8.94 22.22
CA ILE A 201 10.48 -10.15 21.66
C ILE A 201 10.54 -11.21 22.76
N LEU A 202 9.98 -12.39 22.49
CA LEU A 202 9.97 -13.53 23.40
C LEU A 202 11.00 -14.59 22.99
N GLU A 203 11.54 -15.31 23.98
CA GLU A 203 12.49 -16.42 23.77
C GLU A 203 11.78 -17.67 23.20
N GLN A 204 10.58 -17.95 23.68
CA GLN A 204 9.67 -18.96 23.17
C GLN A 204 8.27 -18.37 23.14
N ALA A 205 7.59 -18.43 22.00
CA ALA A 205 6.17 -18.12 21.91
C ALA A 205 5.37 -19.40 22.11
N GLU A 206 4.22 -19.30 22.78
CA GLU A 206 3.16 -20.27 22.57
C GLU A 206 2.84 -20.31 21.07
N ILE A 207 2.58 -21.50 20.52
CA ILE A 207 2.28 -21.68 19.10
C ILE A 207 0.99 -20.91 18.78
N ASP A 208 1.15 -19.67 18.36
CA ASP A 208 0.03 -18.80 18.04
C ASP A 208 -0.44 -19.18 16.63
N THR A 209 -1.51 -19.97 16.57
CA THR A 209 -2.19 -20.20 15.31
C THR A 209 -2.62 -18.85 14.76
N PRO A 210 -2.30 -18.51 13.50
CA PRO A 210 -2.54 -17.17 12.95
C PRO A 210 -3.94 -16.72 13.31
N ASN A 211 -4.04 -15.61 14.04
CA ASN A 211 -5.28 -15.15 14.65
C ASN A 211 -6.19 -14.60 13.54
N PHE A 212 -6.85 -15.56 12.96
CA PHE A 212 -7.89 -15.54 11.98
C PHE A 212 -9.00 -14.57 12.40
N THR A 213 -9.18 -13.48 11.66
CA THR A 213 -10.20 -12.47 11.97
C THR A 213 -11.56 -13.13 12.24
N ASN A 214 -12.14 -12.85 13.42
CA ASN A 214 -13.44 -13.35 13.88
C ASN A 214 -14.63 -12.81 13.07
N SER A 215 -14.38 -12.04 12.01
CA SER A 215 -15.38 -11.35 11.21
C SER A 215 -16.10 -12.26 10.20
N CYS A 216 -15.67 -13.52 10.06
CA CYS A 216 -16.22 -14.44 9.07
C CYS A 216 -16.95 -15.62 9.74
N GLU A 217 -18.13 -15.98 9.23
CA GLU A 217 -18.85 -17.17 9.71
C GLU A 217 -17.99 -18.43 9.58
N LYS A 218 -18.02 -19.31 10.60
CA LYS A 218 -17.26 -20.58 10.62
C LYS A 218 -17.51 -21.46 9.38
N ALA A 219 -18.64 -21.28 8.70
CA ALA A 219 -19.04 -22.01 7.49
C ALA A 219 -18.69 -21.30 6.16
N CYS A 220 -17.83 -20.27 6.16
CA CYS A 220 -17.50 -19.54 4.95
C CYS A 220 -16.86 -20.45 3.87
N LYS A 221 -17.59 -20.62 2.76
CA LYS A 221 -17.18 -21.45 1.63
C LYS A 221 -15.86 -21.00 1.01
N LEU A 222 -15.62 -19.69 0.93
CA LEU A 222 -14.38 -19.14 0.38
C LEU A 222 -13.18 -19.47 1.29
N CYS A 223 -13.29 -19.16 2.58
CA CYS A 223 -12.26 -19.47 3.57
C CYS A 223 -11.91 -20.96 3.60
N ARG A 224 -12.92 -21.84 3.59
CA ARG A 224 -12.70 -23.29 3.53
C ARG A 224 -11.91 -23.71 2.29
N THR A 225 -12.16 -23.10 1.12
CA THR A 225 -11.37 -23.42 -0.08
C THR A 225 -9.93 -22.95 0.00
N ILE A 226 -9.66 -21.83 0.69
CA ILE A 226 -8.32 -21.29 0.89
C ILE A 226 -7.53 -22.16 1.88
N GLU A 227 -8.17 -22.62 2.96
CA GLU A 227 -7.57 -23.54 3.93
C GLU A 227 -7.10 -24.85 3.30
N HIS A 228 -7.88 -25.40 2.37
CA HIS A 228 -7.56 -26.66 1.68
C HIS A 228 -6.75 -26.45 0.39
N GLU A 229 -6.20 -25.24 0.16
CA GLU A 229 -5.45 -24.86 -1.05
C GLU A 229 -6.16 -25.18 -2.38
N ASN A 230 -7.49 -25.19 -2.40
CA ASN A 230 -8.25 -25.49 -3.62
C ASN A 230 -8.36 -24.23 -4.50
N TRP A 231 -7.23 -23.79 -5.03
CA TRP A 231 -7.11 -22.55 -5.81
C TRP A 231 -8.02 -22.53 -7.03
N LYS A 232 -8.28 -23.68 -7.66
CA LYS A 232 -9.23 -23.78 -8.79
C LYS A 232 -10.64 -23.37 -8.34
N ARG A 233 -11.09 -23.84 -7.17
CA ARG A 233 -12.40 -23.50 -6.61
C ARG A 233 -12.45 -22.08 -6.08
N THR A 234 -11.40 -21.60 -5.40
CA THR A 234 -11.26 -20.20 -4.96
C THR A 234 -11.39 -19.26 -6.16
N LYS A 235 -10.66 -19.55 -7.26
CA LYS A 235 -10.76 -18.80 -8.51
C LYS A 235 -12.17 -18.81 -9.09
N GLY A 236 -12.84 -19.96 -9.05
CA GLY A 236 -14.21 -20.11 -9.53
C GLY A 236 -15.21 -19.27 -8.75
N ILE A 237 -15.07 -19.18 -7.43
CA ILE A 237 -15.93 -18.35 -6.55
C ILE A 237 -15.71 -16.87 -6.87
N ILE A 238 -14.47 -16.38 -6.80
CA ILE A 238 -14.15 -14.97 -7.05
C ILE A 238 -14.60 -14.56 -8.45
N ARG A 239 -14.31 -15.38 -9.48
CA ARG A 239 -14.70 -15.08 -10.86
C ARG A 239 -16.21 -15.06 -11.07
N ARG A 240 -16.98 -15.87 -10.33
CA ARG A 240 -18.44 -15.88 -10.41
C ARG A 240 -19.01 -14.61 -9.80
N ASP A 241 -18.55 -14.26 -8.61
CA ASP A 241 -18.99 -13.08 -7.88
C ASP A 241 -18.50 -11.77 -8.51
N SER A 242 -17.46 -11.83 -9.35
CA SER A 242 -16.92 -10.68 -10.10
C SER A 242 -17.54 -10.51 -11.50
N LYS A 243 -18.63 -11.22 -11.84
CA LYS A 243 -19.30 -11.09 -13.15
C LYS A 243 -20.17 -9.85 -13.25
N ASP A 244 -20.76 -9.41 -12.15
CA ASP A 244 -21.70 -8.30 -12.11
C ASP A 244 -20.91 -7.03 -11.78
N TYR A 245 -20.50 -6.32 -12.83
CA TYR A 245 -19.87 -5.02 -12.73
C TYR A 245 -20.95 -3.94 -12.92
N GLU A 246 -21.20 -3.15 -11.89
CA GLU A 246 -21.91 -1.88 -12.05
C GLU A 246 -20.89 -0.80 -12.46
N GLU A 247 -21.15 -0.10 -13.57
CA GLU A 247 -20.26 0.94 -14.14
C GLU A 247 -19.82 1.98 -13.12
N ASN A 248 -20.64 2.25 -12.12
CA ASN A 248 -20.42 3.29 -11.12
C ASN A 248 -19.47 2.88 -9.99
N ASN A 249 -19.05 1.61 -9.91
CA ASN A 249 -18.37 1.09 -8.72
C ASN A 249 -16.91 0.63 -8.95
N LEU A 250 -16.34 0.76 -10.16
CA LEU A 250 -14.91 0.48 -10.44
C LEU A 250 -14.41 -0.86 -9.88
N GLY A 251 -15.27 -1.89 -9.83
CA GLY A 251 -14.94 -3.20 -9.28
C GLY A 251 -15.27 -3.42 -7.80
N LYS A 252 -15.85 -2.44 -7.08
CA LYS A 252 -16.59 -2.69 -5.83
C LYS A 252 -17.90 -3.38 -6.19
N ASN A 253 -17.94 -4.71 -6.11
CA ASN A 253 -19.22 -5.39 -6.06
C ASN A 253 -19.65 -5.40 -4.59
N THR A 254 -20.53 -4.47 -4.21
CA THR A 254 -21.09 -4.40 -2.84
C THR A 254 -21.80 -5.69 -2.42
N LYS A 255 -22.10 -6.59 -3.37
CA LYS A 255 -22.68 -7.92 -3.15
C LYS A 255 -21.67 -9.06 -3.25
N GLY A 256 -20.43 -8.81 -3.70
CA GLY A 256 -19.41 -9.84 -3.90
C GLY A 256 -18.95 -10.41 -2.56
N THR A 257 -19.22 -11.69 -2.31
CA THR A 257 -18.94 -12.29 -0.99
C THR A 257 -17.47 -12.23 -0.64
N TRP A 258 -16.57 -12.35 -1.62
CA TRP A 258 -15.11 -12.33 -1.45
C TRP A 258 -14.51 -10.96 -1.10
N GLN A 259 -15.23 -9.86 -1.30
CA GLN A 259 -14.76 -8.50 -0.97
C GLN A 259 -15.05 -8.12 0.49
N LYS A 260 -15.89 -8.91 1.18
CA LYS A 260 -16.17 -8.74 2.61
C LYS A 260 -14.95 -9.17 3.44
N ALA A 261 -14.96 -8.87 4.73
CA ALA A 261 -13.93 -9.35 5.64
C ALA A 261 -13.94 -10.90 5.68
N HIS A 262 -12.77 -11.50 5.43
CA HIS A 262 -12.57 -12.94 5.49
C HIS A 262 -11.39 -13.25 6.37
N ARG A 263 -11.53 -14.36 7.08
CA ARG A 263 -10.48 -14.92 7.93
C ARG A 263 -9.17 -15.21 7.19
N ASN A 264 -9.27 -15.73 5.98
CA ASN A 264 -8.14 -16.21 5.19
C ASN A 264 -7.70 -15.23 4.09
N ILE A 265 -8.23 -14.01 4.08
CA ILE A 265 -7.76 -12.91 3.22
C ILE A 265 -7.03 -11.93 4.12
N ALA A 266 -5.70 -11.93 4.03
CA ALA A 266 -4.86 -11.05 4.83
C ALA A 266 -4.87 -9.61 4.30
N PHE A 267 -5.03 -9.46 2.99
CA PHE A 267 -5.08 -8.16 2.34
C PHE A 267 -5.77 -8.20 1.00
N LEU A 268 -6.42 -7.09 0.70
CA LEU A 268 -7.03 -6.84 -0.58
C LEU A 268 -6.67 -5.40 -0.96
N GLY A 269 -5.70 -5.23 -1.86
CA GLY A 269 -5.13 -3.91 -2.20
C GLY A 269 -6.15 -2.97 -2.80
N ASP A 270 -5.85 -1.69 -2.97
CA ASP A 270 -6.87 -0.75 -3.42
C ASP A 270 -7.24 -0.97 -4.91
N ASN A 271 -8.41 -0.44 -5.30
CA ASN A 271 -8.71 -0.28 -6.72
C ASN A 271 -7.89 0.92 -7.22
N PRO A 272 -7.41 0.94 -8.47
CA PRO A 272 -6.76 2.12 -9.02
C PRO A 272 -7.77 3.25 -9.16
N ASP A 273 -7.26 4.46 -8.94
CA ASP A 273 -8.09 5.67 -8.84
C ASP A 273 -8.54 6.20 -10.20
N ALA A 274 -7.89 5.78 -11.29
CA ALA A 274 -8.25 6.20 -12.64
C ALA A 274 -8.22 5.04 -13.63
N ILE A 275 -9.33 4.90 -14.37
CA ILE A 275 -9.44 3.96 -15.49
C ILE A 275 -10.02 4.74 -16.67
N LEU A 276 -9.28 4.82 -17.77
CA LEU A 276 -9.75 5.42 -19.02
C LEU A 276 -10.86 4.54 -19.64
N ALA A 277 -12.12 4.88 -19.37
CA ALA A 277 -13.28 4.10 -19.79
C ALA A 277 -13.52 4.08 -21.31
N SER A 278 -12.88 5.00 -22.05
CA SER A 278 -13.01 5.15 -23.51
C SER A 278 -12.20 4.14 -24.31
N LEU A 279 -11.29 3.39 -23.67
CA LEU A 279 -10.42 2.40 -24.30
C LEU A 279 -10.47 1.07 -23.54
N PRO A 280 -10.15 -0.07 -24.19
CA PRO A 280 -9.93 -1.30 -23.46
C PRO A 280 -8.77 -1.12 -22.48
N ALA A 281 -9.09 -1.02 -21.20
CA ALA A 281 -8.13 -0.82 -20.11
C ALA A 281 -7.99 -2.11 -19.29
N PHE A 282 -6.78 -2.35 -18.80
CA PHE A 282 -6.53 -3.43 -17.85
C PHE A 282 -6.42 -2.85 -16.45
N LEU A 283 -7.28 -3.35 -15.57
CA LEU A 283 -7.29 -3.06 -14.15
C LEU A 283 -6.60 -4.22 -13.44
N SER A 284 -5.60 -3.96 -12.59
CA SER A 284 -4.98 -4.99 -11.75
C SER A 284 -5.08 -4.65 -10.27
N ARG A 285 -5.36 -5.67 -9.44
CA ARG A 285 -5.42 -5.59 -7.97
C ARG A 285 -4.69 -6.77 -7.37
N GLU A 286 -4.01 -6.57 -6.24
CA GLU A 286 -3.42 -7.65 -5.47
C GLU A 286 -4.38 -8.15 -4.39
N ILE A 287 -4.41 -9.45 -4.19
CA ILE A 287 -5.09 -10.10 -3.07
C ILE A 287 -4.12 -11.08 -2.42
N ILE A 288 -4.03 -11.03 -1.10
CA ILE A 288 -3.12 -11.86 -0.31
C ILE A 288 -3.99 -12.80 0.52
N PHE A 289 -3.81 -14.10 0.30
CA PHE A 289 -4.42 -15.13 1.10
C PHE A 289 -3.44 -15.65 2.14
N GLN A 290 -3.97 -16.01 3.31
CA GLN A 290 -3.21 -16.62 4.40
C GLN A 290 -3.87 -17.92 4.84
N ASN A 291 -3.08 -18.98 4.96
CA ASN A 291 -3.48 -20.27 5.52
C ASN A 291 -2.33 -20.86 6.36
N LYS A 292 -2.51 -22.10 6.83
CA LYS A 292 -1.49 -22.81 7.62
C LYS A 292 -0.19 -23.09 6.85
N ASN A 293 -0.23 -23.09 5.52
CA ASN A 293 0.91 -23.39 4.67
C ASN A 293 1.72 -22.12 4.30
N GLY A 294 1.19 -20.93 4.60
CA GLY A 294 1.88 -19.65 4.50
C GLY A 294 1.04 -18.56 3.83
N ILE A 295 1.74 -17.57 3.28
CA ILE A 295 1.17 -16.44 2.55
C ILE A 295 1.16 -16.76 1.04
N HIS A 296 0.05 -16.44 0.39
CA HIS A 296 -0.16 -16.65 -1.04
C HIS A 296 -0.63 -15.38 -1.74
N TYR A 297 0.20 -14.87 -2.64
CA TYR A 297 -0.07 -13.67 -3.42
C TYR A 297 -0.79 -13.99 -4.73
N PHE A 298 -1.88 -13.28 -4.99
CA PHE A 298 -2.68 -13.42 -6.21
C PHE A 298 -2.93 -12.07 -6.86
N GLY A 299 -2.91 -12.09 -8.19
CA GLY A 299 -3.14 -10.93 -9.04
C GLY A 299 -4.48 -11.12 -9.71
N LEU A 300 -5.37 -10.15 -9.48
CA LEU A 300 -6.65 -10.04 -10.14
C LEU A 300 -6.48 -9.04 -11.29
N THR A 301 -6.84 -9.42 -12.51
CA THR A 301 -6.82 -8.52 -13.65
C THR A 301 -8.16 -8.54 -14.38
N TRP A 302 -8.76 -7.37 -14.52
CA TRP A 302 -9.99 -7.16 -15.29
C TRP A 302 -9.65 -6.44 -16.59
N GLN A 303 -10.38 -6.81 -17.63
CA GLN A 303 -10.43 -5.98 -18.83
C GLN A 303 -11.74 -5.19 -18.79
N LEU A 304 -11.61 -3.88 -18.91
CA LEU A 304 -12.67 -2.88 -18.87
C LEU A 304 -12.77 -2.20 -20.23
N GLY A 305 -13.94 -1.66 -20.55
CA GLY A 305 -14.19 -0.88 -21.77
C GLY A 305 -15.13 -1.58 -22.75
N LYS A 306 -15.49 -0.89 -23.82
CA LYS A 306 -16.41 -1.43 -24.84
C LYS A 306 -15.66 -2.37 -25.77
N ILE A 307 -16.08 -3.64 -25.83
CA ILE A 307 -15.50 -4.63 -26.74
C ILE A 307 -16.56 -5.12 -27.71
N SER A 308 -16.41 -4.81 -28.99
CA SER A 308 -17.14 -5.51 -30.05
C SER A 308 -16.46 -6.84 -30.34
N ARG A 309 -17.13 -7.96 -30.07
CA ARG A 309 -16.60 -9.30 -30.37
C ARG A 309 -16.46 -9.52 -31.88
N VAL A 310 -17.43 -9.05 -32.66
CA VAL A 310 -17.46 -9.19 -34.11
C VAL A 310 -16.47 -8.22 -34.75
N GLY A 311 -16.52 -6.95 -34.35
CA GLY A 311 -15.57 -5.93 -34.79
C GLY A 311 -14.11 -6.26 -34.46
N SER A 312 -13.83 -6.85 -33.29
CA SER A 312 -12.47 -7.32 -32.95
C SER A 312 -11.98 -8.43 -33.87
N ARG A 313 -12.84 -9.41 -34.23
CA ARG A 313 -12.46 -10.50 -35.15
C ARG A 313 -12.24 -9.98 -36.57
N ILE A 314 -13.13 -9.11 -37.04
CA ILE A 314 -13.01 -8.48 -38.35
C ILE A 314 -11.74 -7.62 -38.41
N ASN A 315 -11.45 -6.84 -37.36
CA ASN A 315 -10.21 -6.06 -37.30
C ASN A 315 -8.95 -6.93 -37.29
N THR A 316 -8.95 -8.08 -36.63
CA THR A 316 -7.82 -9.02 -36.70
C THR A 316 -7.63 -9.54 -38.12
N VAL A 317 -8.71 -9.90 -38.81
CA VAL A 317 -8.66 -10.35 -40.22
C VAL A 317 -8.19 -9.24 -41.15
N LEU A 318 -8.76 -8.04 -41.04
CA LEU A 318 -8.38 -6.85 -41.80
C LEU A 318 -6.90 -6.48 -41.59
N TYR A 319 -6.42 -6.57 -40.35
CA TYR A 319 -5.01 -6.35 -40.03
C TYR A 319 -4.10 -7.40 -40.69
N MET A 320 -4.49 -8.67 -40.68
CA MET A 320 -3.73 -9.74 -41.34
C MET A 320 -3.64 -9.56 -42.86
N ILE A 321 -4.63 -8.94 -43.50
CA ILE A 321 -4.63 -8.62 -44.93
C ILE A 321 -4.10 -7.20 -45.24
N GLY A 322 -3.42 -6.56 -44.29
CA GLY A 322 -2.71 -5.29 -44.48
C GLY A 322 -3.57 -4.02 -44.35
N ILE A 323 -4.86 -4.15 -44.08
CA ILE A 323 -5.78 -3.02 -43.89
C ILE A 323 -5.70 -2.55 -42.44
N LYS A 324 -4.96 -1.46 -42.20
CA LYS A 324 -4.79 -0.85 -40.88
C LYS A 324 -5.83 0.27 -40.66
N ARG A 325 -6.36 0.37 -39.43
CA ARG A 325 -7.20 1.47 -38.90
C ARG A 325 -8.67 1.54 -39.37
N ILE A 326 -9.39 0.41 -39.41
CA ILE A 326 -10.85 0.45 -39.51
C ILE A 326 -11.47 0.43 -38.10
N ARG A 327 -12.21 1.48 -37.74
CA ARG A 327 -13.06 1.49 -36.53
C ARG A 327 -14.46 1.06 -36.94
N ILE A 328 -14.78 -0.21 -36.71
CA ILE A 328 -16.14 -0.74 -36.89
C ILE A 328 -16.98 -0.22 -35.71
N LYS A 329 -17.94 0.67 -35.98
CA LYS A 329 -18.97 1.04 -35.02
C LYS A 329 -19.92 -0.14 -34.87
N ASP A 330 -20.07 -0.62 -33.65
CA ASP A 330 -20.94 -1.75 -33.32
C ASP A 330 -21.63 -1.49 -31.98
N SER A 331 -22.71 -2.22 -31.72
CA SER A 331 -23.56 -2.14 -30.53
C SER A 331 -22.74 -2.12 -29.23
N ASN A 332 -22.95 -1.07 -28.43
CA ASN A 332 -22.25 -0.79 -27.19
C ASN A 332 -22.57 -1.85 -26.14
N VAL A 333 -21.73 -2.87 -25.99
CA VAL A 333 -21.76 -3.71 -24.78
C VAL A 333 -20.64 -3.25 -23.87
N ASN A 334 -21.02 -2.69 -22.72
CA ASN A 334 -20.09 -2.39 -21.63
C ASN A 334 -19.48 -3.73 -21.17
N TYR A 335 -18.18 -3.92 -21.42
CA TYR A 335 -17.51 -5.17 -21.15
C TYR A 335 -16.62 -5.03 -19.93
N SER A 336 -17.01 -5.70 -18.84
CA SER A 336 -16.17 -5.91 -17.68
C SER A 336 -16.08 -7.40 -17.41
N LYS A 337 -14.86 -7.94 -17.43
CA LYS A 337 -14.64 -9.35 -17.13
C LYS A 337 -13.29 -9.53 -16.44
N LEU A 338 -13.29 -10.23 -15.30
CA LEU A 338 -12.08 -10.77 -14.72
C LEU A 338 -11.42 -11.70 -15.74
N LYS A 339 -10.30 -11.26 -16.32
CA LYS A 339 -9.53 -12.00 -17.31
C LYS A 339 -8.61 -13.00 -16.62
N TYR A 340 -7.90 -12.52 -15.60
CA TYR A 340 -6.88 -13.30 -14.92
C TYR A 340 -7.09 -13.27 -13.42
N LEU A 341 -7.03 -14.46 -12.82
CA LEU A 341 -6.74 -14.63 -11.40
C LEU A 341 -5.62 -15.64 -11.33
N ARG A 342 -4.40 -15.12 -11.22
CA ARG A 342 -3.18 -15.92 -11.26
C ARG A 342 -2.46 -15.75 -9.94
N ARG A 343 -1.93 -16.86 -9.42
CA ARG A 343 -0.96 -16.83 -8.33
C ARG A 343 0.30 -16.17 -8.88
N ILE A 344 0.85 -15.21 -8.16
CA ILE A 344 2.14 -14.63 -8.54
C ILE A 344 3.24 -15.51 -7.99
N GLY A 345 4.27 -15.76 -8.80
CA GLY A 345 5.42 -16.58 -8.41
C GLY A 345 5.41 -18.05 -8.85
N ILE A 346 4.60 -18.40 -9.88
CA ILE A 346 4.77 -19.64 -10.70
C ILE A 346 4.83 -19.24 -12.18
#